data_AF-A0AAN1SIL1-F1
#
_entry.id   AF-A0AAN1SIL1-F1
#
_cell.length_a   1.000
_cell.length_b   1.000
_cell.length_c   1.000
_cell.angle_alpha   90.00
_cell.angle_beta   90.00
_cell.angle_gamma   90.00
#
_symmetry.space_group_name_H-M   'P 1'
#
loop_
_entity.id
_entity.type
_entity.pdbx_description
1 polymer ?
#
loop_
_entity_poly.entity_id
_entity_poly.type
_entity_poly.pdbx_seq_one_letter_code
_entity_poly.pdbx_strand_id
1 'polypeptide(L)' 'MSYFNHMSDNKGTKETCEKCRKEFAWKVYSDNYPGGKDTEFIDCPYCGARNASVKTSGSVITSKI' A
#
# COMPACT_ATOMS: atom_id res chain seq x y z
N MET A 1 -25.38 6.49 -21.02
CA MET A 1 -24.67 7.09 -19.86
C MET A 1 -24.11 5.92 -19.05
N SER A 2 -22.87 5.50 -19.35
CA SER A 2 -22.31 4.24 -18.85
C SER A 2 -21.47 4.50 -17.61
N TYR A 3 -21.97 4.10 -16.45
CA TYR A 3 -21.31 4.27 -15.16
C TYR A 3 -20.37 3.09 -14.89
N PHE A 4 -19.07 3.43 -14.80
CA PHE A 4 -17.97 2.69 -14.18
C PHE A 4 -17.51 1.37 -14.81
N ASN A 5 -16.45 1.48 -15.63
CA ASN A 5 -15.52 0.41 -15.90
C ASN A 5 -14.82 -0.01 -14.60
N HIS A 6 -15.11 -1.20 -14.11
CA HIS A 6 -14.24 -1.91 -13.17
C HIS A 6 -13.06 -2.49 -13.96
N MET A 7 -12.00 -1.71 -14.13
CA MET A 7 -10.72 -2.19 -14.69
C MET A 7 -9.68 -2.30 -13.58
N SER A 8 -9.24 -3.54 -13.38
CA SER A 8 -7.92 -4.01 -12.94
C SER A 8 -7.23 -3.30 -11.79
N ASP A 9 -7.00 -4.01 -10.67
CA ASP A 9 -5.73 -3.86 -9.96
C ASP A 9 -5.42 -5.09 -9.11
N ASN A 10 -4.53 -5.93 -9.64
CA ASN A 10 -3.72 -6.84 -8.84
C ASN A 10 -2.86 -5.94 -7.93
N LYS A 11 -3.38 -5.60 -6.74
CA LYS A 11 -2.82 -4.63 -5.78
C LYS A 11 -1.42 -5.03 -5.26
N GLY A 12 -0.42 -4.92 -6.11
CA GLY A 12 0.96 -4.66 -5.73
C GLY A 12 1.23 -3.19 -6.02
N THR A 13 0.98 -2.33 -5.04
CA THR A 13 1.09 -0.89 -5.23
C THR A 13 2.57 -0.51 -5.18
N LYS A 14 3.11 -0.04 -6.31
CA LYS A 14 4.49 0.45 -6.40
C LYS A 14 4.49 1.95 -6.11
N GLU A 15 5.31 2.37 -5.18
CA GLU A 15 5.44 3.77 -4.77
C GLU A 15 6.89 4.20 -4.90
N THR A 16 7.08 5.45 -5.31
CA THR A 16 8.40 6.07 -5.32
C THR A 16 8.54 6.92 -4.07
N CYS A 17 9.59 6.65 -3.30
CA CYS A 17 9.96 7.43 -2.14
C CYS A 17 10.43 8.83 -2.55
N GLU A 18 9.78 9.90 -2.12
CA GLU A 18 10.19 11.27 -2.49
C GLU A 18 11.55 11.64 -1.89
N LYS A 19 11.86 11.16 -0.67
CA LYS A 19 13.14 11.47 -0.01
C LYS A 19 14.33 10.79 -0.67
N CYS A 20 14.17 9.52 -1.04
CA CYS A 20 15.25 8.67 -1.49
C CYS A 20 15.22 8.41 -3.00
N ARG A 21 14.14 8.81 -3.68
CA ARG A 21 13.86 8.58 -5.10
C ARG A 21 14.04 7.11 -5.51
N LYS A 22 13.75 6.21 -4.58
CA LYS A 22 13.76 4.76 -4.76
C LYS A 22 12.34 4.26 -4.88
N GLU A 23 12.12 3.40 -5.86
CA GLU A 23 10.86 2.68 -6.01
C GLU A 23 10.83 1.51 -5.03
N PHE A 24 9.68 1.27 -4.42
CA PHE A 24 9.43 0.13 -3.56
C PHE A 24 8.01 -0.40 -3.81
N ALA A 25 7.80 -1.68 -3.54
CA ALA A 25 6.47 -2.27 -3.65
C ALA A 25 5.88 -2.43 -2.25
N TRP A 26 4.60 -2.14 -2.08
CA TRP A 26 3.86 -2.49 -0.89
C TRP A 26 2.60 -3.26 -1.27
N LYS A 27 2.20 -4.16 -0.38
CA LYS A 27 0.95 -4.89 -0.52
C LYS A 27 0.26 -5.00 0.82
N VAL A 28 -1.06 -4.98 0.75
CA VAL A 28 -1.93 -5.20 1.89
C VAL A 28 -2.18 -6.69 1.98
N TYR A 29 -1.79 -7.30 3.10
CA TYR A 29 -2.19 -8.64 3.46
C TYR A 29 -3.39 -8.55 4.40
N SER A 30 -4.59 -8.57 3.83
CA SER A 30 -5.83 -8.63 4.58
C SER A 30 -6.24 -10.09 4.74
N ASP A 31 -5.91 -10.68 5.88
CA ASP A 31 -6.62 -11.86 6.37
C ASP A 31 -8.05 -11.41 6.71
N ASN A 32 -9.06 -12.24 6.41
CA ASN A 32 -10.49 -11.93 6.57
C ASN A 32 -10.88 -11.77 8.05
N TYR A 33 -10.37 -10.75 8.74
CA TYR A 33 -10.74 -10.43 10.11
C TYR A 33 -11.81 -9.33 10.07
N PRO A 34 -13.04 -9.59 10.60
CA PRO A 34 -14.15 -8.64 10.55
C PRO A 34 -14.00 -7.44 11.52
N GLY A 35 -12.79 -7.14 11.98
CA GLY A 35 -12.53 -6.16 13.04
C GLY A 35 -11.53 -5.10 12.62
N GLY A 36 -11.95 -3.83 12.68
CA GLY A 36 -11.07 -2.65 12.67
C GLY A 36 -10.55 -2.24 11.29
N LYS A 37 -10.87 -1.03 10.84
CA LYS A 37 -10.11 -0.38 9.76
C LYS A 37 -9.00 0.42 10.41
N ASP A 38 -7.88 -0.23 10.68
CA ASP A 38 -6.71 0.44 11.21
C ASP A 38 -6.00 1.23 10.09
N THR A 39 -5.31 2.29 10.48
CA THR A 39 -4.53 3.10 9.54
C THR A 39 -3.10 2.62 9.60
N GLU A 40 -2.72 1.86 8.58
CA GLU A 40 -1.36 1.36 8.44
C GLU A 40 -0.52 2.39 7.67
N PHE A 41 0.71 2.56 8.12
CA PHE A 41 1.64 3.51 7.52
C PHE A 41 2.63 2.78 6.63
N ILE A 42 2.83 3.33 5.44
CA ILE A 42 3.73 2.80 4.44
C ILE A 42 5.04 3.58 4.57
N ASP A 43 5.98 2.98 5.28
CA ASP A 43 7.33 3.51 5.44
C ASP A 43 8.26 2.92 4.38
N CYS A 44 9.11 3.75 3.80
CA CYS A 44 10.02 3.32 2.76
C CYS A 44 11.08 2.36 3.34
N PRO A 45 11.24 1.13 2.82
CA PRO A 45 12.20 0.16 3.35
C PRO A 45 13.68 0.53 3.11
N TYR A 46 13.94 1.56 2.31
CA TYR A 46 15.30 2.05 2.03
C TYR A 46 15.76 3.12 3.02
N CYS A 47 14.91 4.08 3.35
CA CYS A 47 15.28 5.25 4.15
C CYS A 47 14.45 5.43 5.43
N GLY A 48 13.40 4.64 5.63
CA GLY A 48 12.48 4.76 6.77
C GLY A 48 11.57 6.00 6.74
N ALA A 49 11.48 6.69 5.61
CA ALA A 49 10.57 7.83 5.46
C ALA A 49 9.14 7.34 5.23
N ARG A 50 8.19 7.90 5.98
CA ARG A 50 6.75 7.71 5.73
C ARG A 50 6.38 8.29 4.38
N ASN A 51 5.92 7.44 3.47
CA ASN A 51 5.54 7.84 2.12
C ASN A 51 4.01 7.98 1.99
N ALA A 52 3.26 7.07 2.59
CA ALA A 52 1.80 7.05 2.50
C ALA A 52 1.16 6.41 3.74
N SER A 53 -0.16 6.47 3.82
CA SER A 53 -0.95 5.77 4.83
C SER A 53 -2.16 5.13 4.15
N VAL A 54 -2.42 3.86 4.43
CA VAL A 54 -3.54 3.12 3.87
C VAL A 54 -4.45 2.65 5.00
N LYS A 55 -5.74 2.92 4.87
CA LYS A 55 -6.75 2.34 5.77
C LYS A 55 -7.06 0.94 5.32
N THR A 56 -6.66 -0.04 6.12
CA THR A 56 -6.89 -1.44 5.82
C THR A 56 -7.06 -2.25 7.10
N SER A 57 -7.82 -3.34 7.02
CA SER A 57 -8.00 -4.30 8.12
C SER A 57 -6.93 -5.40 8.10
N GLY A 58 -5.87 -5.21 7.30
CA GLY A 58 -4.77 -6.16 7.11
C GLY A 58 -3.42 -5.57 7.48
N SER A 59 -2.38 -6.40 7.46
CA SER A 59 -1.01 -5.93 7.65
C SER A 59 -0.45 -5.36 6.34
N VAL A 60 0.21 -4.21 6.41
CA VAL A 60 0.96 -3.69 5.27
C VAL A 60 2.37 -4.26 5.28
N ILE A 61 2.77 -4.85 4.16
CA ILE A 61 4.15 -5.31 3.98
C ILE A 61 4.80 -4.59 2.81
N THR A 62 5.96 -4.03 3.08
CA THR A 62 6.79 -3.29 2.12
C THR A 62 7.98 -4.14 1.71
N SER A 63 8.22 -4.27 0.41
CA SER A 63 9.34 -5.00 -0.17
C SER A 63 10.22 -4.06 -1.01
N LYS A 64 11.53 -4.28 -0.91
CA LYS A 64 12.53 -3.66 -1.79
C LYS A 64 12.43 -4.30 -3.18
N ILE A 65 12.48 -3.49 -4.23
CA ILE A 65 12.55 -3.93 -5.63
C ILE A 65 13.90 -3.58 -6.28
#